data_AF-A0A7S1KXM1-F1
#
_entry.id   AF-A0A7S1KXM1-F1
#
_cell.length_a   1.000
_cell.length_b   1.000
_cell.length_c   1.000
_cell.angle_alpha   90.00
_cell.angle_beta   90.00
_cell.angle_gamma   90.00
#
_symmetry.space_group_name_H-M   'P 1'
#
loop_
_entity.id
_entity.type
_entity.pdbx_description
1 polymer ?
#
loop_
_entity_poly.entity_id
_entity_poly.type
_entity_poly.pdbx_seq_one_letter_code
_entity_poly.pdbx_strand_id
1 'polypeptide(L)'
;KIFVTFVAAHCLHCRADDEPDVTTLHHLESMNCGKTWYWFRFASYAYDPTGERGITHIGKMDMDAYVDVQMLLQAMGSFSTDCPNVFGGRSWRCNSELPYCPPKDCGYPVDNDFRKYAGGKPGCWSYMQGGFYFMSRLMARDVARRDGWWDRQSIKCEPEDAIAGRAIDTWGRQGPHRRCVSVVNLRGQEVIWHPDLPGYWEPSDDPLNKPA
;
A
#
# COMPACT_ATOMS: atom_id res chain seq x y z
N LYS A 1 10.55 8.31 19.25
CA LYS A 1 11.49 8.40 18.11
C LYS A 1 10.90 7.58 16.98
N ILE A 2 10.78 8.14 15.78
CA ILE A 2 10.33 7.40 14.59
C ILE A 2 11.60 6.96 13.84
N PHE A 3 11.72 5.68 13.54
CA PHE A 3 12.78 5.14 12.71
C PHE A 3 12.17 4.79 11.36
N VAL A 4 12.79 5.26 10.28
CA VAL A 4 12.39 4.96 8.91
C VAL A 4 13.48 4.07 8.32
N THR A 5 13.09 2.87 7.92
CA THR A 5 13.97 1.95 7.19
C THR A 5 13.38 1.77 5.80
N PHE A 6 14.20 2.02 4.78
CA PHE A 6 13.87 1.70 3.40
C PHE A 6 14.43 0.33 3.09
N VAL A 7 13.65 -0.51 2.41
CA VAL A 7 14.11 -1.78 1.87
C VAL A 7 13.79 -1.75 0.39
N ALA A 8 14.84 -1.81 -0.43
CA ALA A 8 14.69 -1.92 -1.87
C ALA A 8 14.58 -3.40 -2.24
N ALA A 9 13.59 -3.74 -3.06
CA ALA A 9 13.49 -5.08 -3.65
C ALA A 9 14.10 -5.04 -5.06
N HIS A 10 15.10 -5.89 -5.31
CA HIS A 10 15.78 -5.98 -6.59
C HIS A 10 15.74 -7.41 -7.18
N CYS A 11 16.14 -7.53 -8.46
CA CYS A 11 15.90 -8.67 -9.35
C CYS A 11 16.59 -9.98 -8.90
N LEU A 12 15.93 -11.12 -9.16
CA LEU A 12 16.34 -12.51 -8.90
C LEU A 12 17.72 -12.93 -9.48
N HIS A 13 18.37 -12.10 -10.30
CA HIS A 13 19.69 -12.41 -10.89
C HIS A 13 20.83 -11.55 -10.32
N CYS A 14 20.53 -10.63 -9.40
CA CYS A 14 21.55 -9.91 -8.66
C CYS A 14 21.90 -10.74 -7.42
N ARG A 15 23.14 -11.23 -7.31
CA ARG A 15 23.63 -11.84 -6.06
C ARG A 15 23.60 -10.77 -4.97
N ALA A 16 22.55 -10.79 -4.16
CA ALA A 16 22.31 -9.85 -3.07
C ALA A 16 22.85 -10.36 -1.72
N ASP A 17 23.69 -11.40 -1.72
CA ASP A 17 24.01 -12.16 -0.51
C ASP A 17 24.82 -11.36 0.55
N ASP A 18 25.28 -10.14 0.24
CA ASP A 18 26.11 -9.32 1.13
C ASP A 18 25.54 -7.93 1.49
N GLU A 19 24.36 -7.53 0.98
CA GLU A 19 23.80 -6.20 1.30
C GLU A 19 22.79 -6.25 2.46
N PRO A 20 23.04 -5.56 3.59
CA PRO A 20 22.21 -5.67 4.79
C PRO A 20 20.82 -5.02 4.65
N ASP A 21 20.62 -4.23 3.59
CA ASP A 21 19.40 -3.48 3.26
C ASP A 21 18.62 -4.05 2.07
N VAL A 22 19.08 -5.17 1.51
CA VAL A 22 18.36 -5.90 0.46
C VAL A 22 17.66 -7.13 1.05
N THR A 23 16.38 -7.29 0.69
CA THR A 23 15.61 -8.48 1.04
C THR A 23 15.13 -9.16 -0.23
N THR A 24 15.56 -10.40 -0.43
CA THR A 24 15.05 -11.27 -1.50
C THR A 24 13.89 -12.11 -0.97
N LEU A 25 12.73 -11.99 -1.61
CA LEU A 25 11.58 -12.83 -1.32
C LEU A 25 11.52 -13.97 -2.35
N HIS A 26 11.17 -15.17 -1.90
CA HIS A 26 10.93 -16.32 -2.79
C HIS A 26 9.57 -16.18 -3.51
N HIS A 27 9.45 -15.17 -4.34
CA HIS A 27 8.28 -14.85 -5.13
C HIS A 27 8.71 -14.49 -6.56
N LEU A 28 7.89 -14.83 -7.55
CA LEU A 28 8.15 -14.46 -8.93
C LEU A 28 7.88 -12.96 -9.08
N GLU A 29 8.90 -12.19 -9.46
CA GLU A 29 8.78 -10.76 -9.68
C GLU A 29 7.69 -10.48 -10.74
N SER A 30 6.72 -9.65 -10.35
CA SER A 30 5.62 -9.24 -11.21
C SER A 30 5.03 -7.92 -10.72
N MET A 31 4.42 -7.16 -11.63
CA MET A 31 3.77 -5.89 -11.28
C MET A 31 2.47 -6.09 -10.49
N ASN A 32 1.79 -7.22 -10.67
CA ASN A 32 0.41 -7.41 -10.17
C ASN A 32 0.18 -8.71 -9.37
N CYS A 33 1.09 -9.69 -9.39
CA CYS A 33 0.82 -11.02 -8.84
C CYS A 33 1.24 -11.21 -7.37
N GLY A 34 1.00 -10.21 -6.52
CA GLY A 34 1.12 -10.39 -5.07
C GLY A 34 2.43 -9.94 -4.43
N LYS A 35 3.37 -9.35 -5.19
CA LYS A 35 4.63 -8.80 -4.66
C LYS A 35 4.44 -7.99 -3.38
N THR A 36 3.50 -7.05 -3.38
CA THR A 36 3.19 -6.26 -2.19
C THR A 36 2.61 -7.05 -1.03
N TRP A 37 1.76 -8.04 -1.28
CA TRP A 37 1.28 -8.91 -0.20
C TRP A 37 2.45 -9.63 0.48
N TYR A 38 3.36 -10.20 -0.31
CA TYR A 38 4.57 -10.85 0.21
C TYR A 38 5.45 -9.88 1.00
N TRP A 39 5.64 -8.65 0.49
CA TRP A 39 6.41 -7.61 1.17
C TRP A 39 5.82 -7.26 2.54
N PHE A 40 4.56 -6.85 2.60
CA PHE A 40 3.92 -6.46 3.86
C PHE A 40 3.85 -7.61 4.84
N ARG A 41 3.58 -8.82 4.35
CA ARG A 41 3.63 -10.02 5.19
C ARG A 41 5.02 -10.19 5.78
N PHE A 42 6.06 -10.29 4.95
CA PHE A 42 7.44 -10.47 5.41
C PHE A 42 7.84 -9.40 6.43
N ALA A 43 7.72 -8.13 6.06
CA ALA A 43 8.15 -7.01 6.89
C ALA A 43 7.42 -6.97 8.24
N SER A 44 6.13 -7.34 8.27
CA SER A 44 5.35 -7.38 9.51
C SER A 44 5.84 -8.41 10.52
N TYR A 45 6.45 -9.50 10.08
CA TYR A 45 7.01 -10.53 10.97
C TYR A 45 8.52 -10.35 11.22
N ALA A 46 9.28 -9.92 10.21
CA ALA A 46 10.74 -9.83 10.29
C ALA A 46 11.23 -8.71 11.23
N TYR A 47 10.49 -7.60 11.32
CA TYR A 47 10.88 -6.43 12.10
C TYR A 47 10.00 -6.27 13.34
N ASP A 48 10.15 -7.15 14.33
CA ASP A 48 9.34 -7.14 15.55
C ASP A 48 9.68 -5.97 16.51
N PRO A 49 8.69 -5.25 17.07
CA PRO A 49 8.86 -4.13 18.00
C PRO A 49 9.55 -4.49 19.31
N THR A 50 9.59 -5.76 19.69
CA THR A 50 10.22 -6.20 20.94
C THR A 50 11.74 -6.35 20.84
N GLY A 51 12.32 -6.23 19.63
CA GLY A 51 13.77 -6.21 19.41
C GLY A 51 14.33 -4.78 19.21
N GLU A 52 15.65 -4.67 19.13
CA GLU A 52 16.36 -3.40 18.86
C GLU A 52 15.96 -2.73 17.53
N ARG A 53 15.26 -3.46 16.65
CA ARG A 53 14.82 -3.03 15.31
C ARG A 53 13.31 -2.82 15.21
N GLY A 54 12.68 -2.41 16.29
CA GLY A 54 11.23 -2.29 16.33
C GLY A 54 10.67 -1.26 15.36
N ILE A 55 9.86 -1.71 14.38
CA ILE A 55 9.13 -0.81 13.47
C ILE A 55 7.66 -0.71 13.86
N THR A 56 7.10 0.49 13.71
CA THR A 56 5.68 0.77 13.95
C THR A 56 4.88 0.80 12.66
N HIS A 57 5.52 1.11 11.53
CA HIS A 57 4.91 1.24 10.21
C HIS A 57 5.82 0.60 9.16
N ILE A 58 5.20 0.13 8.07
CA ILE A 58 5.84 -0.47 6.92
C ILE A 58 5.38 0.32 5.71
N GLY A 59 6.32 0.78 4.88
CA GLY A 59 6.03 1.43 3.60
C GLY A 59 6.32 0.50 2.43
N LYS A 60 5.62 0.72 1.32
CA LYS A 60 6.01 0.27 -0.02
C LYS A 60 6.28 1.53 -0.83
N MET A 61 7.36 1.51 -1.59
CA MET A 61 7.71 2.59 -2.52
C MET A 61 8.14 1.97 -3.85
N ASP A 62 7.74 2.56 -4.97
CA ASP A 62 8.32 2.22 -6.27
C ASP A 62 9.72 2.84 -6.39
N MET A 63 10.61 2.22 -7.18
CA MET A 63 11.99 2.69 -7.31
C MET A 63 12.12 4.03 -8.04
N ASP A 64 11.08 4.42 -8.77
CA ASP A 64 10.93 5.67 -9.50
C ASP A 64 10.10 6.72 -8.73
N ALA A 65 9.77 6.44 -7.47
CA ALA A 65 9.05 7.35 -6.59
C ALA A 65 9.98 8.00 -5.55
N TYR A 66 9.64 9.24 -5.18
CA TYR A 66 10.31 9.99 -4.13
C TYR A 66 9.34 10.30 -2.99
N VAL A 67 9.82 10.20 -1.75
CA VAL A 67 9.06 10.52 -0.54
C VAL A 67 9.78 11.61 0.23
N ASP A 68 9.10 12.74 0.45
CA ASP A 68 9.54 13.73 1.44
C ASP A 68 9.38 13.15 2.84
N VAL A 69 10.49 12.67 3.40
CA VAL A 69 10.52 12.03 4.73
C VAL A 69 10.10 13.00 5.83
N GLN A 70 10.42 14.29 5.72
CA GLN A 70 10.04 15.26 6.75
C GLN A 70 8.53 15.46 6.77
N MET A 71 7.91 15.63 5.60
CA MET A 71 6.46 15.75 5.48
C MET A 71 5.74 14.46 5.90
N LEU A 72 6.30 13.29 5.54
CA LEU A 72 5.79 12.01 6.00
C LEU A 72 5.80 11.92 7.53
N LEU A 73 6.93 12.24 8.17
CA LEU A 73 7.06 12.20 9.62
C LEU A 73 6.11 13.19 10.32
N GLN A 74 5.89 14.38 9.74
CA GLN A 74 4.90 15.34 10.23
C GLN A 74 3.47 14.80 10.12
N ALA A 75 3.12 14.22 8.97
CA ALA A 75 1.84 13.56 8.79
C ALA A 75 1.68 12.43 9.82
N MET A 76 2.72 11.61 10.04
CA MET A 76 2.73 10.56 11.05
C MET A 76 2.59 11.04 12.49
N GLY A 77 3.10 12.23 12.80
CA GLY A 77 2.91 12.86 14.11
C GLY A 77 1.46 13.26 14.41
N SER A 78 0.62 13.39 13.37
CA SER A 78 -0.80 13.78 13.51
C SER A 78 -1.76 12.62 13.73
N PHE A 79 -1.27 11.37 13.74
CA PHE A 79 -2.14 10.20 13.86
C PHE A 79 -2.78 10.12 15.24
N SER A 80 -4.08 9.81 15.28
CA SER A 80 -4.76 9.52 16.54
C SER A 80 -4.15 8.29 17.20
N THR A 81 -3.75 8.42 18.46
CA THR A 81 -3.31 7.30 19.30
C THR A 81 -4.44 6.31 19.60
N ASP A 82 -5.70 6.75 19.46
CA ASP A 82 -6.88 5.93 19.74
C ASP A 82 -7.13 4.90 18.65
N CYS A 83 -6.47 5.06 17.50
CA CYS A 83 -6.57 4.12 16.40
C CYS A 83 -5.21 3.64 15.88
N PRO A 84 -4.69 2.50 16.38
CA PRO A 84 -3.37 1.98 16.01
C PRO A 84 -3.28 1.38 14.60
N ASN A 85 -4.41 1.20 13.91
CA ASN A 85 -4.44 0.69 12.54
C ASN A 85 -4.43 1.87 11.59
N VAL A 86 -3.29 2.10 10.94
CA VAL A 86 -3.10 3.24 10.03
C VAL A 86 -2.85 2.70 8.63
N PHE A 87 -3.51 3.32 7.64
CA PHE A 87 -3.20 3.14 6.23
C PHE A 87 -3.09 4.51 5.56
N GLY A 88 -1.91 4.83 5.04
CA GLY A 88 -1.61 6.15 4.50
C GLY A 88 -0.96 6.11 3.13
N GLY A 89 -1.15 7.19 2.38
CA GLY A 89 -0.72 7.30 0.98
C GLY A 89 -1.58 8.33 0.22
N ARG A 90 -1.48 8.33 -1.10
CA ARG A 90 -2.34 9.16 -1.95
C ARG A 90 -3.61 8.40 -2.32
N SER A 91 -4.75 8.81 -1.77
CA SER A 91 -6.02 8.13 -2.09
C SER A 91 -6.41 8.34 -3.55
N TRP A 92 -6.79 7.22 -4.19
CA TRP A 92 -7.15 7.12 -5.59
C TRP A 92 -8.46 6.37 -5.80
N ARG A 93 -8.99 6.56 -7.01
CA ARG A 93 -10.16 5.87 -7.54
C ARG A 93 -9.91 5.65 -9.02
N CYS A 94 -10.04 4.43 -9.51
CA CYS A 94 -10.14 4.24 -10.95
C CYS A 94 -11.59 4.54 -11.36
N ASN A 95 -11.74 5.46 -12.30
CA ASN A 95 -13.04 5.87 -12.83
C ASN A 95 -13.50 4.92 -13.94
N SER A 96 -13.57 3.63 -13.62
CA SER A 96 -13.81 2.55 -14.57
C SER A 96 -14.75 1.50 -13.99
N GLU A 97 -15.45 0.78 -14.86
CA GLU A 97 -16.34 -0.35 -14.51
C GLU A 97 -15.57 -1.68 -14.39
N LEU A 98 -14.24 -1.62 -14.42
CA LEU A 98 -13.38 -2.78 -14.22
C LEU A 98 -13.63 -3.43 -12.84
N PRO A 99 -13.60 -4.77 -12.74
CA PRO A 99 -14.00 -5.50 -11.53
C PRO A 99 -13.08 -5.28 -10.32
N TYR A 100 -11.85 -4.84 -10.57
CA TYR A 100 -10.88 -4.46 -9.56
C TYR A 100 -10.97 -2.99 -9.16
N CYS A 101 -11.84 -2.19 -9.79
CA CYS A 101 -12.06 -0.80 -9.43
C CYS A 101 -13.09 -0.62 -8.32
N PRO A 102 -12.96 0.45 -7.52
CA PRO A 102 -14.08 0.97 -6.76
C PRO A 102 -15.33 1.13 -7.63
N PRO A 103 -16.54 0.93 -7.08
CA PRO A 103 -17.76 1.22 -7.82
C PRO A 103 -17.74 2.63 -8.41
N LYS A 104 -18.34 2.77 -9.59
CA LYS A 104 -18.53 4.06 -10.24
C LYS A 104 -19.23 5.03 -9.27
N ASP A 105 -18.83 6.29 -9.32
CA ASP A 105 -19.27 7.35 -8.42
C ASP A 105 -18.82 7.24 -6.96
N CYS A 106 -17.90 6.33 -6.62
CA CYS A 106 -17.23 6.44 -5.34
C CYS A 106 -16.41 7.73 -5.30
N GLY A 107 -16.77 8.61 -4.37
CA GLY A 107 -16.01 9.80 -4.04
C GLY A 107 -14.64 9.44 -3.45
N TYR A 108 -13.93 10.47 -2.99
CA TYR A 108 -12.80 10.24 -2.09
C TYR A 108 -13.30 9.91 -0.68
N PRO A 109 -12.49 9.20 0.12
CA PRO A 109 -12.77 9.04 1.53
C PRO A 109 -12.82 10.42 2.21
N VAL A 110 -13.72 10.58 3.17
CA VAL A 110 -13.92 11.80 3.97
C VAL A 110 -13.56 11.55 5.43
N ASP A 111 -13.27 12.59 6.19
CA ASP A 111 -12.92 12.53 7.62
C ASP A 111 -11.79 11.55 7.96
N ASN A 112 -10.83 11.32 7.05
CA ASN A 112 -9.75 10.37 7.24
C ASN A 112 -10.25 8.93 7.53
N ASP A 113 -11.35 8.53 6.89
CA ASP A 113 -12.00 7.24 7.10
C ASP A 113 -12.31 6.52 5.77
N PHE A 114 -11.66 5.37 5.51
CA PHE A 114 -11.83 4.55 4.30
C PHE A 114 -13.20 3.86 4.22
N ARG A 115 -14.07 4.09 5.21
CA ARG A 115 -15.45 3.60 5.23
C ARG A 115 -16.46 4.70 4.94
N LYS A 116 -16.04 5.97 4.98
CA LYS A 116 -16.89 7.13 4.71
C LYS A 116 -16.49 7.75 3.37
N TYR A 117 -17.46 7.84 2.47
CA TYR A 117 -17.25 8.40 1.14
C TYR A 117 -18.20 9.56 0.92
N ALA A 118 -17.74 10.59 0.21
CA ALA A 118 -18.63 11.63 -0.29
C ALA A 118 -19.77 10.97 -1.10
N GLY A 119 -21.02 11.24 -0.71
CA GLY A 119 -22.22 10.62 -1.30
C GLY A 119 -22.75 9.37 -0.59
N GLY A 120 -22.04 8.83 0.41
CA GLY A 120 -22.56 7.82 1.35
C GLY A 120 -23.01 6.49 0.73
N LYS A 121 -22.64 6.20 -0.53
CA LYS A 121 -23.07 4.99 -1.24
C LYS A 121 -22.51 3.74 -0.55
N PRO A 122 -23.38 2.78 -0.14
CA PRO A 122 -22.92 1.51 0.42
C PRO A 122 -22.01 0.76 -0.56
N GLY A 123 -20.99 0.09 -0.02
CA GLY A 123 -20.05 -0.68 -0.84
C GLY A 123 -18.98 0.16 -1.53
N CYS A 124 -18.96 1.48 -1.36
CA CYS A 124 -17.83 2.28 -1.81
C CYS A 124 -16.56 1.95 -1.05
N TRP A 125 -15.46 1.89 -1.78
CA TRP A 125 -14.12 1.71 -1.27
C TRP A 125 -13.14 2.55 -2.12
N SER A 126 -11.88 2.64 -1.71
CA SER A 126 -10.82 3.29 -2.47
C SER A 126 -9.49 2.66 -2.09
N TYR A 127 -8.43 3.02 -2.80
CA TYR A 127 -7.10 2.49 -2.57
C TYR A 127 -6.08 3.63 -2.58
N MET A 128 -4.86 3.36 -2.12
CA MET A 128 -3.75 4.29 -2.29
C MET A 128 -3.12 4.02 -3.64
N GLN A 129 -2.99 5.05 -4.48
CA GLN A 129 -2.24 4.95 -5.73
C GLN A 129 -0.80 4.54 -5.43
N GLY A 130 -0.17 3.85 -6.39
CA GLY A 130 1.23 3.47 -6.36
C GLY A 130 2.19 4.66 -6.18
N GLY A 131 3.47 4.37 -6.31
CA GLY A 131 4.57 5.25 -5.93
C GLY A 131 4.90 5.10 -4.46
N PHE A 132 3.96 5.41 -3.54
CA PHE A 132 4.17 5.22 -2.10
C PHE A 132 2.88 5.06 -1.30
N TYR A 133 2.86 4.06 -0.42
CA TYR A 133 1.88 3.96 0.67
C TYR A 133 2.45 3.15 1.84
N PHE A 134 1.86 3.30 3.02
CA PHE A 134 2.32 2.64 4.24
C PHE A 134 1.16 2.16 5.11
N MET A 135 1.44 1.15 5.93
CA MET A 135 0.53 0.61 6.93
C MET A 135 1.20 0.53 8.29
N SER A 136 0.43 0.64 9.38
CA SER A 136 0.97 0.25 10.69
C SER A 136 1.30 -1.24 10.69
N ARG A 137 2.35 -1.63 11.41
CA ARG A 137 2.86 -3.01 11.41
C ARG A 137 1.79 -4.03 11.79
N LEU A 138 1.01 -3.73 12.82
CA LEU A 138 -0.06 -4.61 13.30
C LEU A 138 -1.13 -4.81 12.23
N MET A 139 -1.54 -3.73 11.57
CA MET A 139 -2.48 -3.79 10.46
C MET A 139 -1.91 -4.60 9.29
N ALA A 140 -0.66 -4.35 8.88
CA ALA A 140 0.00 -5.11 7.82
C ALA A 140 0.04 -6.62 8.13
N ARG A 141 0.38 -6.99 9.37
CA ARG A 141 0.40 -8.39 9.83
C ARG A 141 -0.97 -9.06 9.67
N ASP A 142 -2.03 -8.37 10.09
CA ASP A 142 -3.36 -8.94 10.13
C ASP A 142 -4.02 -8.96 8.75
N VAL A 143 -3.81 -7.92 7.93
CA VAL A 143 -4.33 -7.80 6.55
C VAL A 143 -3.59 -8.74 5.59
N ALA A 144 -2.27 -8.86 5.72
CA ALA A 144 -1.43 -9.74 4.89
C ALA A 144 -1.23 -11.15 5.49
N ARG A 145 -2.10 -11.58 6.42
CA ARG A 145 -2.04 -12.93 6.98
C ARG A 145 -2.25 -14.01 5.91
N ARG A 146 -1.62 -15.18 6.12
CA ARG A 146 -1.92 -16.38 5.31
C ARG A 146 -3.38 -16.76 5.44
N ASP A 147 -3.93 -17.28 4.34
CA ASP A 147 -5.34 -17.64 4.23
C ASP A 147 -6.28 -16.44 4.51
N GLY A 148 -5.74 -15.23 4.43
CA GLY A 148 -6.48 -13.98 4.48
C GLY A 148 -7.20 -13.71 3.16
N TRP A 149 -7.99 -12.64 3.13
CA TRP A 149 -8.62 -12.21 1.87
C TRP A 149 -7.55 -11.82 0.84
N TRP A 150 -6.54 -11.06 1.27
CA TRP A 150 -5.48 -10.55 0.38
C TRP A 150 -4.70 -11.70 -0.27
N ASP A 151 -4.25 -12.67 0.52
CA ASP A 151 -3.52 -13.86 0.05
C ASP A 151 -4.30 -14.62 -1.05
N ARG A 152 -5.61 -14.83 -0.82
CA ARG A 152 -6.48 -15.47 -1.82
C ARG A 152 -6.71 -14.65 -3.08
N GLN A 153 -6.54 -13.33 -3.04
CA GLN A 153 -6.71 -12.48 -4.22
C GLN A 153 -5.38 -12.19 -4.91
N SER A 154 -4.24 -12.21 -4.22
CA SER A 154 -2.93 -11.93 -4.82
C SER A 154 -2.56 -12.90 -5.94
N ILE A 155 -3.09 -14.11 -5.92
CA ILE A 155 -2.91 -15.11 -6.99
C ILE A 155 -3.64 -14.75 -8.30
N LYS A 156 -4.56 -13.77 -8.29
CA LYS A 156 -5.35 -13.37 -9.46
C LYS A 156 -4.66 -12.37 -10.36
N CYS A 157 -3.52 -11.81 -9.94
CA CYS A 157 -2.75 -10.84 -10.73
C CYS A 157 -3.54 -9.58 -11.18
N GLU A 158 -4.49 -9.09 -10.37
CA GLU A 158 -5.12 -7.77 -10.60
C GLU A 158 -4.18 -6.64 -10.13
N PRO A 159 -4.42 -5.36 -10.51
CA PRO A 159 -3.55 -4.26 -10.13
C PRO A 159 -3.26 -4.20 -8.64
N GLU A 160 -1.97 -4.23 -8.29
CA GLU A 160 -1.47 -4.41 -6.92
C GLU A 160 -2.10 -3.43 -5.93
N ASP A 161 -2.07 -2.14 -6.26
CA ASP A 161 -2.61 -1.06 -5.43
C ASP A 161 -4.10 -1.24 -5.16
N ALA A 162 -4.85 -1.65 -6.19
CA ALA A 162 -6.29 -1.86 -6.10
C ALA A 162 -6.63 -3.07 -5.23
N ILE A 163 -5.90 -4.20 -5.40
CA ILE A 163 -6.05 -5.37 -4.52
C ILE A 163 -5.70 -5.00 -3.08
N ALA A 164 -4.62 -4.26 -2.85
CA ALA A 164 -4.19 -3.84 -1.51
C ALA A 164 -5.28 -3.00 -0.83
N GLY A 165 -5.80 -1.97 -1.51
CA GLY A 165 -6.88 -1.15 -0.96
C GLY A 165 -8.17 -1.93 -0.72
N ARG A 166 -8.53 -2.87 -1.62
CA ARG A 166 -9.70 -3.72 -1.45
C ARG A 166 -9.54 -4.71 -0.29
N ALA A 167 -8.33 -5.23 -0.08
CA ALA A 167 -8.01 -6.08 1.07
C ALA A 167 -8.19 -5.32 2.39
N ILE A 168 -7.72 -4.08 2.42
CA ILE A 168 -7.81 -3.19 3.58
C ILE A 168 -9.26 -2.80 3.86
N ASP A 169 -10.04 -2.43 2.84
CA ASP A 169 -11.47 -2.16 2.98
C ASP A 169 -12.21 -3.41 3.50
N THR A 170 -11.94 -4.57 2.90
CA THR A 170 -12.56 -5.84 3.30
C THR A 170 -12.24 -6.18 4.76
N TRP A 171 -10.97 -6.03 5.16
CA TRP A 171 -10.52 -6.27 6.54
C TRP A 171 -11.13 -5.25 7.51
N GLY A 172 -11.11 -3.97 7.18
CA GLY A 172 -11.66 -2.88 8.01
C GLY A 172 -13.18 -2.96 8.22
N ARG A 173 -13.90 -3.64 7.32
CA ARG A 173 -15.35 -3.90 7.47
C ARG A 173 -15.67 -5.12 8.34
N GLN A 174 -14.68 -5.94 8.71
CA GLN A 174 -14.87 -7.19 9.45
C GLN A 174 -14.59 -7.05 10.95
N GLY A 175 -15.37 -7.78 11.76
CA GLY A 175 -15.07 -8.07 13.16
C GLY A 175 -14.83 -6.85 14.06
N PRO A 176 -13.90 -6.94 15.04
CA PRO A 176 -13.60 -5.85 15.98
C PRO A 176 -12.83 -4.69 15.33
N HIS A 177 -12.23 -4.90 14.15
CA HIS A 177 -11.48 -3.90 13.39
C HIS A 177 -12.37 -2.83 12.78
N ARG A 178 -13.70 -3.08 12.72
CA ARG A 178 -14.74 -2.13 12.33
C ARG A 178 -14.70 -0.78 13.03
N ARG A 179 -13.93 -0.60 14.10
CA ARG A 179 -13.91 0.65 14.85
C ARG A 179 -12.70 1.53 14.57
N CYS A 180 -11.67 1.00 13.91
CA CYS A 180 -10.40 1.72 13.79
C CYS A 180 -9.62 1.30 12.54
N VAL A 181 -9.70 2.15 11.51
CA VAL A 181 -8.72 2.27 10.42
C VAL A 181 -8.58 3.77 10.14
N SER A 182 -7.44 4.36 10.52
CA SER A 182 -7.13 5.76 10.24
C SER A 182 -6.55 5.90 8.84
N VAL A 183 -7.10 6.80 8.06
CA VAL A 183 -6.64 7.09 6.70
C VAL A 183 -5.85 8.36 6.65
N VAL A 184 -4.69 8.30 6.01
CA VAL A 184 -3.84 9.47 5.87
C VAL A 184 -3.74 9.76 4.40
N ASN A 185 -4.49 10.75 3.96
CA ASN A 185 -4.48 11.17 2.57
C ASN A 185 -3.38 12.21 2.37
N LEU A 186 -2.27 11.82 1.75
CA LEU A 186 -1.12 12.70 1.47
C LEU A 186 -1.38 13.69 0.32
N ARG A 187 -2.64 14.06 0.06
CA ARG A 187 -3.01 15.01 -0.99
C ARG A 187 -2.40 16.38 -0.72
N GLY A 188 -1.72 16.92 -1.72
CA GLY A 188 -1.01 18.19 -1.63
C GLY A 188 0.44 18.07 -1.13
N GLN A 189 0.88 16.86 -0.75
CA GLN A 189 2.28 16.52 -0.65
C GLN A 189 2.65 15.88 -1.99
N GLU A 190 3.45 16.57 -2.81
CA GLU A 190 3.88 16.01 -4.08
C GLU A 190 4.73 14.77 -3.80
N VAL A 191 4.17 13.58 -4.04
CA VAL A 191 4.98 12.47 -4.51
C VAL A 191 5.42 12.91 -5.90
N ILE A 192 6.61 13.51 -5.95
CA ILE A 192 7.22 13.97 -7.20
C ILE A 192 7.60 12.70 -7.94
N TRP A 193 6.80 12.38 -8.95
CA TRP A 193 7.24 11.50 -10.03
C TRP A 193 8.28 12.31 -10.80
N HIS A 194 9.49 11.79 -10.98
CA HIS A 194 10.48 12.44 -11.83
C HIS A 194 10.21 12.01 -13.27
N PRO A 195 9.54 12.81 -14.12
CA PRO A 195 9.24 12.42 -15.50
C PRO A 195 10.50 12.29 -16.36
N ASP A 196 11.64 12.84 -15.90
CA ASP A 196 12.90 12.91 -16.65
C ASP A 196 13.89 11.79 -16.30
N LEU A 197 13.51 10.79 -15.50
CA LEU A 197 14.35 9.61 -15.32
C LEU A 197 14.26 8.72 -16.58
N PRO A 198 15.39 8.41 -17.23
CA PRO A 198 15.39 7.55 -18.41
C PRO A 198 14.82 6.16 -18.04
N GLY A 199 13.67 5.80 -18.64
CA GLY A 199 13.01 4.51 -18.40
C GLY A 199 11.57 4.59 -17.87
N TYR A 200 11.03 5.79 -17.65
CA TYR A 200 9.63 5.95 -17.27
C TYR A 200 8.70 5.63 -18.46
N TRP A 201 7.87 4.59 -18.31
CA TRP A 201 6.80 4.24 -19.24
C TRP A 201 5.49 4.83 -18.71
N GLU A 202 4.86 5.74 -19.46
CA GLU A 202 3.51 6.18 -19.11
C GLU A 202 2.54 4.97 -19.19
N PRO A 203 1.62 4.79 -18.21
CA PRO A 203 0.66 3.67 -18.24
C PRO A 203 -0.24 3.62 -19.49
N SER A 204 -0.31 4.70 -20.27
CA SER A 204 -1.04 4.75 -21.54
C SER A 204 -0.36 3.99 -22.68
N ASP A 205 0.92 3.64 -22.54
CA ASP A 205 1.70 3.04 -23.63
C ASP A 205 1.97 1.54 -23.44
N ASP A 206 1.39 0.91 -22.41
CA ASP A 206 1.45 -0.55 -22.26
C ASP A 206 0.56 -1.23 -23.33
N PRO A 207 1.15 -1.92 -24.34
CA PRO A 207 0.38 -2.60 -25.37
C PRO A 207 -0.48 -3.76 -24.82
N LEU A 208 -0.25 -4.21 -23.57
CA LEU A 208 -1.05 -5.23 -22.89
C LEU A 208 -2.34 -4.70 -22.27
N ASN A 209 -2.53 -3.37 -22.19
CA ASN A 209 -3.73 -2.73 -21.64
C ASN A 209 -4.73 -2.25 -22.71
N LYS A 210 -4.50 -2.57 -23.99
CA LYS A 210 -5.52 -2.31 -25.02
C LYS A 210 -6.62 -3.37 -24.91
N PRO A 211 -7.90 -2.99 -24.72
CA PRO A 211 -8.98 -3.96 -24.89
C PRO A 211 -8.93 -4.51 -26.32
N ALA A 212 -9.11 -5.83 -26.43
CA ALA A 212 -9.16 -6.55 -27.71
C ALA A 212 -10.25 -6.02 -28.65
#